data_AF-A0A3D8P3Y0-F1
#
_entry.id   AF-A0A3D8P3Y0-F1
#
_cell.length_a   1.000
_cell.length_b   1.000
_cell.length_c   1.000
_cell.angle_alpha   90.00
_cell.angle_beta   90.00
_cell.angle_gamma   90.00
#
_symmetry.space_group_name_H-M   'P 1'
#
loop_
_entity.id
_entity.type
_entity.pdbx_description
1 polymer ?
#
loop_
_entity_poly.entity_id
_entity_poly.type
_entity_poly.pdbx_seq_one_letter_code
_entity_poly.pdbx_strand_id
1 'polypeptide(L)'
;MPRGRPGLPRKLALNRERGGKVRRAGEAGMTLLEVIILITVLGMLAAMIVPFVGHLDRVRRTKATWETMEAVRTALLGPPNTYDASGRRLVRGYVGDMGDLPRLYKATWDATKERWDWSTSEEVYHGGDLSTPYLGQPRALWEKWLKLGEDEGRWRGPYLPYPKARYASAYKKETPPLMRTEGLLQDAWGRPLFFVKEKDSKGVYLLIISAGPDGKIVLPPSSSEPCDRSNPGQCYNPQAPENKDNLVLEIRPEEWYLANLTQEERETWKLLERVKAALIGPDDAYDPGGRRLVGGYCGDLGQWPQDDTGAVRPDFLWKDPGLANLKPGFAWRGPYLPEPRDGVLRDAWGKELQFEVVVDPNTSEEKLEIRSAGRDGEFGTGDDLVLEVPKRSWHLSSLTLKGKVVNGNPQSTDPEDTANVELFLHHHPISDRAAPASISYTVVEKVYLPPPDPNQPGKWVWKEALFEAVFTPPEGIACGERVAKAKKTGSTEEASARVFVSSQGTHYPFSDKLLFVVK
;
A
#
# COMPACT_ATOMS: atom_id res chain seq x y z
N MET A 1 -37.19 52.09 -40.50
CA MET A 1 -38.61 52.07 -40.92
C MET A 1 -39.50 51.97 -39.68
N PRO A 2 -40.38 52.94 -39.42
CA PRO A 2 -41.34 52.93 -38.31
C PRO A 2 -42.75 52.56 -38.79
N ARG A 3 -43.55 51.92 -37.94
CA ARG A 3 -45.03 51.72 -38.00
C ARG A 3 -45.35 50.92 -36.74
N GLY A 4 -46.27 51.24 -35.84
CA GLY A 4 -47.39 52.18 -35.79
C GLY A 4 -48.38 51.54 -34.81
N ARG A 5 -48.72 52.23 -33.70
CA ARG A 5 -49.83 51.83 -32.80
C ARG A 5 -51.16 51.90 -33.60
N PRO A 6 -52.24 51.18 -33.21
CA PRO A 6 -53.19 51.76 -32.23
C PRO A 6 -54.03 50.75 -31.42
N GLY A 7 -54.72 51.23 -30.38
CA GLY A 7 -56.04 50.70 -30.03
C GLY A 7 -56.24 50.17 -28.60
N LEU A 8 -56.52 51.07 -27.66
CA LEU A 8 -57.47 50.81 -26.57
C LEU A 8 -58.88 50.67 -27.18
N PRO A 9 -59.79 49.88 -26.57
CA PRO A 9 -60.89 50.57 -25.89
C PRO A 9 -61.45 49.91 -24.62
N ARG A 10 -62.09 50.80 -23.84
CA ARG A 10 -63.34 50.64 -23.06
C ARG A 10 -63.37 49.86 -21.75
N LYS A 11 -63.41 50.68 -20.69
CA LYS A 11 -64.39 50.70 -19.59
C LYS A 11 -65.57 49.69 -19.69
N LEU A 12 -65.67 48.83 -18.69
CA LEU A 12 -66.90 48.27 -18.10
C LEU A 12 -66.67 48.29 -16.58
N ALA A 13 -67.20 49.29 -15.89
CA ALA A 13 -68.51 49.27 -15.24
C ALA A 13 -68.54 48.40 -13.98
N LEU A 14 -68.39 49.09 -12.85
CA LEU A 14 -69.19 48.96 -11.62
C LEU A 14 -69.68 47.53 -11.30
N ASN A 15 -68.98 46.87 -10.38
CA ASN A 15 -69.60 45.83 -9.57
C ASN A 15 -69.49 46.18 -8.09
N ARG A 16 -70.49 46.96 -7.67
CA ARG A 16 -71.29 46.77 -6.45
C ARG A 16 -70.52 46.27 -5.22
N GLU A 17 -70.15 47.24 -4.39
CA GLU A 17 -69.84 47.06 -2.98
C GLU A 17 -70.91 46.19 -2.31
N ARG A 18 -70.55 44.94 -2.00
CA ARG A 18 -71.16 44.22 -0.88
C ARG A 18 -70.35 44.59 0.35
N GLY A 19 -70.92 45.50 1.15
CA GLY A 19 -70.46 45.80 2.50
C GLY A 19 -70.48 44.54 3.37
N GLY A 20 -69.39 43.76 3.30
CA GLY A 20 -69.02 42.84 4.35
C GLY A 20 -68.53 43.67 5.53
N LYS A 21 -69.33 43.71 6.60
CA LYS A 21 -68.91 44.24 7.91
C LYS A 21 -67.54 43.66 8.26
N VAL A 22 -66.49 44.46 8.10
CA VAL A 22 -65.21 44.23 8.75
C VAL A 22 -65.49 44.36 10.24
N ARG A 23 -65.77 43.22 10.88
CA ARG A 23 -65.71 43.13 12.34
C ARG A 23 -64.30 43.55 12.70
N ARG A 24 -64.16 44.74 13.30
CA ARG A 24 -62.95 45.10 14.04
C ARG A 24 -62.78 44.02 15.09
N ALA A 25 -61.92 43.04 14.80
CA ALA A 25 -61.40 42.15 15.81
C ALA A 25 -60.73 43.08 16.83
N GLY A 26 -61.28 43.12 18.04
CA GLY A 26 -60.68 43.89 19.11
C GLY A 26 -59.21 43.52 19.19
N GLU A 27 -58.36 44.53 19.25
CA GLU A 27 -56.94 44.40 19.56
C GLU A 27 -56.83 43.81 20.97
N ALA A 28 -56.96 42.50 21.07
CA ALA A 28 -56.65 41.75 22.26
C ALA A 28 -55.12 41.79 22.38
N GLY A 29 -54.61 42.63 23.30
CA GLY A 29 -53.20 42.61 23.65
C GLY A 29 -52.81 41.19 24.07
N MET A 30 -51.73 40.66 23.48
CA MET A 30 -51.19 39.36 23.88
C MET A 30 -50.94 39.35 25.38
N THR A 31 -51.45 38.33 26.05
CA THR A 31 -51.20 38.19 27.50
C THR A 31 -49.72 37.89 27.73
N LEU A 32 -49.16 38.34 28.86
CA LEU A 32 -47.77 38.06 29.22
C LEU A 32 -47.46 36.55 29.19
N LEU A 33 -48.44 35.73 29.57
CA LEU A 33 -48.34 34.27 29.53
C LEU A 33 -48.17 33.74 28.10
N GLU A 34 -48.91 34.28 27.14
CA GLU A 34 -48.84 33.88 25.73
C GLU A 34 -47.48 34.22 25.11
N VAL A 35 -46.90 35.38 25.48
CA VAL A 35 -45.54 35.75 25.09
C VAL A 35 -44.50 34.80 25.70
N ILE A 36 -44.63 34.42 26.98
CA ILE A 36 -43.73 33.47 27.63
C ILE A 36 -43.82 32.09 26.96
N ILE A 37 -45.02 31.60 26.67
CA ILE A 37 -45.23 30.32 25.97
C ILE A 37 -44.63 30.39 24.57
N LEU A 38 -44.85 31.47 23.82
CA LEU A 38 -44.31 31.64 22.48
C LEU A 38 -42.78 31.64 22.47
N ILE A 39 -42.14 32.41 23.38
CA ILE A 39 -40.68 32.44 23.49
C ILE A 39 -40.14 31.06 23.89
N THR A 40 -40.84 30.33 24.76
CA THR A 40 -40.43 28.98 25.17
C THR A 40 -40.51 27.98 24.01
N VAL A 41 -41.61 28.00 23.25
CA VAL A 41 -41.79 27.14 22.07
C VAL A 41 -40.78 27.50 20.97
N LEU A 42 -40.55 28.79 20.71
CA LEU A 42 -39.54 29.25 19.75
C LEU A 42 -38.13 28.86 20.18
N GLY A 43 -37.81 28.96 21.47
CA GLY A 43 -36.52 28.52 22.04
C GLY A 43 -36.30 27.02 21.84
N MET A 44 -37.33 26.20 22.09
CA MET A 44 -37.27 24.76 21.89
C MET A 44 -37.13 24.38 20.40
N LEU A 45 -37.89 25.03 19.52
CA LEU A 45 -37.79 24.83 18.07
C LEU A 45 -36.40 25.25 17.53
N ALA A 46 -35.88 26.40 17.97
CA ALA A 46 -34.55 26.86 17.60
C ALA A 46 -33.46 25.86 18.03
N ALA A 47 -33.55 25.34 19.26
CA ALA A 47 -32.61 24.33 19.77
C ALA A 47 -32.60 23.03 18.94
N MET A 48 -33.75 22.65 18.34
CA MET A 48 -33.84 21.49 17.45
C MET A 48 -33.34 21.77 16.03
N ILE A 49 -33.60 22.96 15.48
CA ILE A 49 -33.29 23.31 14.08
C ILE A 49 -31.80 23.58 13.86
N VAL A 50 -31.13 24.25 14.80
CA VAL A 50 -29.71 24.65 14.68
C VAL A 50 -28.77 23.46 14.36
N PRO A 51 -28.79 22.31 15.07
CA PRO A 51 -27.92 21.18 14.74
C PRO A 51 -28.22 20.58 13.35
N PHE A 52 -29.49 20.61 12.91
CA PHE A 52 -29.89 20.10 11.60
C PHE A 52 -29.36 20.96 10.44
N VAL A 53 -29.41 22.28 10.57
CA VAL A 53 -28.84 23.21 9.57
C VAL A 53 -27.33 23.00 9.43
N GLY A 54 -26.62 22.81 10.55
CA GLY A 54 -25.19 22.50 10.54
C GLY A 54 -24.87 21.17 9.84
N HIS A 55 -25.70 20.14 10.01
CA HIS A 55 -25.52 18.86 9.34
C HIS A 55 -25.72 18.97 7.81
N LEU A 56 -26.76 19.68 7.35
CA LEU A 56 -27.02 19.86 5.92
C LEU A 56 -25.91 20.64 5.22
N ASP A 57 -25.34 21.68 5.86
CA ASP A 57 -24.20 22.42 5.30
C ASP A 57 -22.98 21.50 5.16
N ARG A 58 -22.69 20.67 6.16
CA ARG A 58 -21.60 19.68 6.09
C ARG A 58 -21.79 18.71 4.91
N VAL A 59 -22.96 18.12 4.76
CA VAL A 59 -23.24 17.18 3.65
C VAL A 59 -23.06 17.86 2.29
N ARG A 60 -23.54 19.10 2.13
CA ARG A 60 -23.36 19.88 0.90
C ARG A 60 -21.89 20.16 0.59
N ARG A 61 -21.11 20.58 1.59
CA ARG A 61 -19.67 20.85 1.44
C ARG A 61 -18.90 19.57 1.14
N THR A 62 -19.15 18.49 1.86
CA THR A 62 -18.55 17.18 1.58
C THR A 62 -18.78 16.76 0.14
N LYS A 63 -20.02 16.88 -0.37
CA LYS A 63 -20.33 16.57 -1.78
C LYS A 63 -19.57 17.48 -2.75
N ALA A 64 -19.57 18.79 -2.54
CA ALA A 64 -18.86 19.74 -3.40
C ALA A 64 -17.34 19.55 -3.36
N THR A 65 -16.77 19.10 -2.24
CA THR A 65 -15.35 18.75 -2.13
C THR A 65 -15.04 17.50 -2.96
N TRP A 66 -15.87 16.45 -2.87
CA TRP A 66 -15.74 15.26 -3.72
C TRP A 66 -15.82 15.59 -5.22
N GLU A 67 -16.78 16.42 -5.62
CA GLU A 67 -16.88 16.90 -7.01
C GLU A 67 -15.62 17.64 -7.46
N THR A 68 -15.00 18.41 -6.56
CA THR A 68 -13.74 19.11 -6.85
C THR A 68 -12.57 18.13 -6.99
N MET A 69 -12.45 17.15 -6.09
CA MET A 69 -11.41 16.12 -6.17
C MET A 69 -11.56 15.26 -7.43
N GLU A 70 -12.79 14.89 -7.80
CA GLU A 70 -13.06 14.13 -9.02
C GLU A 70 -12.82 14.95 -10.29
N ALA A 71 -13.04 16.27 -10.27
CA ALA A 71 -12.63 17.16 -11.36
C ALA A 71 -11.10 17.16 -11.51
N VAL A 72 -10.35 17.16 -10.40
CA VAL A 72 -8.88 17.02 -10.43
C VAL A 72 -8.47 15.66 -10.97
N ARG A 73 -9.07 14.56 -10.50
CA ARG A 73 -8.83 13.20 -11.04
C ARG A 73 -9.12 13.12 -12.54
N THR A 74 -10.20 13.74 -12.99
CA THR A 74 -10.58 13.81 -14.41
C THR A 74 -9.59 14.63 -15.23
N ALA A 75 -9.04 15.72 -14.67
CA ALA A 75 -7.98 16.49 -15.32
C ALA A 75 -6.66 15.71 -15.41
N LEU A 76 -6.38 14.84 -14.43
CA LEU A 76 -5.20 13.98 -14.40
C LEU A 76 -5.31 12.81 -15.38
N LEU A 77 -6.43 12.08 -15.35
CA LEU A 77 -6.58 10.78 -15.99
C LEU A 77 -7.62 10.74 -17.12
N GLY A 78 -8.36 11.82 -17.35
CA GLY A 78 -9.52 11.85 -18.23
C GLY A 78 -10.80 11.37 -17.57
N PRO A 79 -11.94 11.40 -18.30
CA PRO A 79 -13.24 11.03 -17.76
C PRO A 79 -13.25 9.58 -17.24
N PRO A 80 -13.82 9.33 -16.05
CA PRO A 80 -13.94 7.98 -15.53
C PRO A 80 -14.73 7.10 -16.49
N ASN A 81 -14.41 5.81 -16.54
CA ASN A 81 -15.07 4.82 -17.40
C ASN A 81 -14.97 5.07 -18.91
N THR A 82 -13.97 5.83 -19.37
CA THR A 82 -13.64 5.87 -20.80
C THR A 82 -12.79 4.63 -21.11
N TYR A 83 -13.30 3.75 -21.96
CA TYR A 83 -12.58 2.56 -22.41
C TYR A 83 -12.40 2.58 -23.93
N ASP A 84 -11.33 1.98 -24.42
CA ASP A 84 -11.14 1.75 -25.85
C ASP A 84 -11.94 0.52 -26.34
N ALA A 85 -11.85 0.22 -27.64
CA ALA A 85 -12.55 -0.91 -28.26
C ALA A 85 -12.16 -2.28 -27.68
N SER A 86 -11.02 -2.38 -26.99
CA SER A 86 -10.55 -3.57 -26.31
C SER A 86 -10.91 -3.62 -24.82
N GLY A 87 -11.73 -2.67 -24.33
CA GLY A 87 -12.15 -2.60 -22.93
C GLY A 87 -11.06 -2.06 -21.99
N ARG A 88 -10.01 -1.41 -22.51
CA ARG A 88 -8.94 -0.81 -21.70
C ARG A 88 -9.31 0.60 -21.31
N ARG A 89 -9.07 0.98 -20.05
CA ARG A 89 -9.29 2.36 -19.60
C ARG A 89 -8.37 3.27 -20.39
N LEU A 90 -8.94 4.25 -21.07
CA LEU A 90 -8.19 5.22 -21.85
C LEU A 90 -7.76 6.36 -20.93
N VAL A 91 -6.47 6.41 -20.56
CA VAL A 91 -5.90 7.53 -19.83
C VAL A 91 -5.83 8.73 -20.77
N ARG A 92 -6.43 9.85 -20.35
CA ARG A 92 -6.34 11.15 -21.02
C ARG A 92 -5.92 12.21 -19.99
N GLY A 93 -6.03 13.48 -20.35
CA GLY A 93 -5.66 14.57 -19.46
C GLY A 93 -4.14 14.65 -19.30
N TYR A 94 -3.70 15.17 -18.15
CA TYR A 94 -2.27 15.41 -17.91
C TYR A 94 -1.43 14.14 -18.06
N VAL A 95 -1.83 13.02 -17.45
CA VAL A 95 -1.04 11.78 -17.52
C VAL A 95 -1.03 11.20 -18.93
N GLY A 96 -2.15 11.28 -19.65
CA GLY A 96 -2.21 10.80 -21.04
C GLY A 96 -1.29 11.59 -21.98
N ASP A 97 -1.12 12.88 -21.71
CA ASP A 97 -0.24 13.75 -22.50
C ASP A 97 1.22 13.63 -22.06
N MET A 98 1.49 13.73 -20.76
CA MET A 98 2.85 13.81 -20.21
C MET A 98 3.51 12.45 -19.97
N GLY A 99 2.71 11.39 -19.78
CA GLY A 99 3.19 10.04 -19.45
C GLY A 99 3.45 9.80 -17.97
N ASP A 100 3.30 10.82 -17.10
CA ASP A 100 3.56 10.72 -15.67
C ASP A 100 2.60 11.61 -14.86
N LEU A 101 2.52 11.38 -13.54
CA LEU A 101 1.82 12.26 -12.60
C LEU A 101 2.52 13.62 -12.51
N PRO A 102 1.77 14.73 -12.37
CA PRO A 102 2.37 16.05 -12.29
C PRO A 102 3.27 16.18 -11.07
N ARG A 103 4.36 16.92 -11.22
CA ARG A 103 5.18 17.35 -10.09
C ARG A 103 4.36 18.22 -9.14
N LEU A 104 4.58 18.05 -7.84
CA LEU A 104 3.97 18.94 -6.84
C LEU A 104 4.94 20.06 -6.51
N TYR A 105 4.52 21.29 -6.79
CA TYR A 105 5.33 22.47 -6.55
C TYR A 105 5.05 23.05 -5.18
N LYS A 106 6.12 23.39 -4.47
CA LYS A 106 6.07 24.07 -3.18
C LYS A 106 5.50 25.49 -3.33
N ALA A 107 4.36 25.74 -2.69
CA ALA A 107 3.78 27.07 -2.54
C ALA A 107 4.09 27.63 -1.16
N THR A 108 4.73 28.79 -1.08
CA THR A 108 5.01 29.52 0.16
C THR A 108 4.29 30.86 0.13
N TRP A 109 3.64 31.25 1.22
CA TRP A 109 2.93 32.52 1.27
C TRP A 109 3.90 33.71 1.34
N ASP A 110 3.84 34.61 0.37
CA ASP A 110 4.54 35.90 0.41
C ASP A 110 3.60 36.96 1.01
N ALA A 111 3.82 37.28 2.28
CA ALA A 111 3.03 38.27 3.02
C ALA A 111 3.19 39.70 2.47
N THR A 112 4.29 40.01 1.78
CA THR A 112 4.53 41.33 1.19
C THR A 112 3.75 41.51 -0.10
N LYS A 113 3.69 40.46 -0.94
CA LYS A 113 2.95 40.47 -2.21
C LYS A 113 1.49 40.04 -2.07
N GLU A 114 1.09 39.60 -0.89
CA GLU A 114 -0.21 39.00 -0.59
C GLU A 114 -0.60 37.90 -1.60
N ARG A 115 0.36 37.05 -1.97
CA ARG A 115 0.15 35.95 -2.91
C ARG A 115 1.05 34.76 -2.58
N TRP A 116 0.72 33.60 -3.13
CA TRP A 116 1.61 32.44 -3.08
C TRP A 116 2.78 32.63 -4.04
N ASP A 117 3.99 32.47 -3.49
CA ASP A 117 5.22 32.33 -4.25
C ASP A 117 5.52 30.85 -4.46
N TRP A 118 5.97 30.51 -5.66
CA TRP A 118 6.09 29.12 -6.10
C TRP A 118 7.55 28.77 -6.32
N SER A 119 8.00 27.67 -5.72
CA SER A 119 9.31 27.12 -6.05
C SER A 119 9.35 26.70 -7.52
N THR A 120 10.47 26.98 -8.16
CA THR A 120 10.69 26.71 -9.59
C THR A 120 11.56 25.47 -9.83
N SER A 121 12.16 24.92 -8.78
CA SER A 121 13.12 23.80 -8.85
C SER A 121 12.90 22.72 -7.79
N GLU A 122 12.05 22.95 -6.78
CA GLU A 122 11.80 22.01 -5.68
C GLU A 122 10.46 21.30 -5.92
N GLU A 123 10.51 20.05 -6.38
CA GLU A 123 9.39 19.12 -6.27
C GLU A 123 9.29 18.66 -4.80
N VAL A 124 8.08 18.68 -4.27
CA VAL A 124 7.78 18.17 -2.93
C VAL A 124 6.92 16.91 -3.04
N TYR A 125 7.07 15.98 -2.12
CA TYR A 125 6.26 14.75 -2.11
C TYR A 125 5.00 14.88 -1.26
N HIS A 126 4.85 15.96 -0.49
CA HIS A 126 3.69 16.30 0.33
C HIS A 126 3.68 17.81 0.61
N GLY A 127 2.56 18.32 1.14
CA GLY A 127 2.55 19.63 1.81
C GLY A 127 3.20 19.53 3.19
N GLY A 128 3.90 20.57 3.62
CA GLY A 128 4.42 20.69 4.99
C GLY A 128 3.29 20.73 6.03
N ASP A 129 3.68 20.57 7.30
CA ASP A 129 2.75 20.66 8.45
C ASP A 129 2.12 22.07 8.56
N LEU A 130 0.98 22.17 9.25
CA LEU A 130 0.29 23.44 9.58
C LEU A 130 1.23 24.47 10.25
N SER A 131 2.31 24.00 10.88
CA SER A 131 3.35 24.83 11.52
C SER A 131 4.42 25.38 10.56
N THR A 132 4.63 24.76 9.39
CA THR A 132 5.58 25.19 8.35
C THR A 132 4.88 25.18 6.97
N PRO A 133 4.07 26.21 6.66
CA PRO A 133 3.05 26.14 5.63
C PRO A 133 3.66 26.27 4.25
N TYR A 134 4.17 25.17 3.71
CA TYR A 134 4.29 25.03 2.28
C TYR A 134 3.32 23.95 1.78
N LEU A 135 2.71 24.19 0.64
CA LEU A 135 1.75 23.25 0.05
C LEU A 135 2.32 22.73 -1.25
N GLY A 136 2.34 21.41 -1.43
CA GLY A 136 2.57 20.80 -2.73
C GLY A 136 1.30 20.89 -3.57
N GLN A 137 1.37 21.49 -4.77
CA GLN A 137 0.24 21.55 -5.70
C GLN A 137 0.64 21.15 -7.12
N PRO A 138 -0.24 20.48 -7.88
CA PRO A 138 0.01 20.08 -9.26
C PRO A 138 -0.25 21.25 -10.24
N ARG A 139 0.57 22.30 -10.15
CA ARG A 139 0.37 23.57 -10.89
C ARG A 139 0.30 23.38 -12.41
N ALA A 140 0.97 22.35 -12.93
CA ALA A 140 0.96 21.99 -14.34
C ALA A 140 -0.44 21.59 -14.87
N LEU A 141 -1.43 21.41 -13.99
CA LEU A 141 -2.83 21.19 -14.39
C LEU A 141 -3.50 22.43 -14.97
N TRP A 142 -3.10 23.65 -14.59
CA TRP A 142 -3.75 24.89 -15.04
C TRP A 142 -2.81 25.95 -15.61
N GLU A 143 -1.49 25.76 -15.48
CA GLU A 143 -0.51 26.72 -15.98
C GLU A 143 0.56 26.03 -16.83
N LYS A 144 0.73 26.53 -18.07
CA LYS A 144 1.83 26.13 -18.95
C LYS A 144 3.11 26.81 -18.45
N TRP A 145 3.99 26.07 -17.77
CA TRP A 145 5.21 26.68 -17.22
C TRP A 145 6.48 26.20 -17.94
N LEU A 146 7.06 27.12 -18.73
CA LEU A 146 8.17 26.96 -19.69
C LEU A 146 9.57 26.79 -19.05
N LYS A 147 9.69 26.51 -17.74
CA LYS A 147 10.98 26.49 -17.03
C LYS A 147 11.19 25.28 -16.10
N LEU A 148 10.34 24.25 -16.18
CA LEU A 148 10.34 23.10 -15.24
C LEU A 148 11.11 21.88 -15.75
N GLY A 149 11.68 21.94 -16.95
CA GLY A 149 12.30 20.77 -17.59
C GLY A 149 11.30 19.66 -17.91
N GLU A 150 9.99 19.95 -17.95
CA GLU A 150 8.98 19.03 -18.47
C GLU A 150 8.91 19.18 -20.00
N ASP A 151 8.86 18.06 -20.73
CA ASP A 151 8.92 18.02 -22.21
C ASP A 151 7.83 18.89 -22.87
N GLU A 152 8.24 20.04 -23.42
CA GLU A 152 7.36 21.09 -23.96
C GLU A 152 6.43 20.62 -25.08
N GLY A 153 6.77 19.52 -25.77
CA GLY A 153 6.02 19.01 -26.91
C GLY A 153 4.77 18.21 -26.54
N ARG A 154 4.67 17.74 -25.28
CA ARG A 154 3.62 16.79 -24.88
C ARG A 154 2.40 17.45 -24.22
N TRP A 155 2.59 18.55 -23.49
CA TRP A 155 1.53 19.21 -22.73
C TRP A 155 0.46 19.83 -23.64
N ARG A 156 -0.81 19.42 -23.51
CA ARG A 156 -1.95 19.97 -24.29
C ARG A 156 -2.93 20.79 -23.46
N GLY A 157 -2.58 21.09 -22.20
CA GLY A 157 -3.42 21.82 -21.26
C GLY A 157 -3.77 23.27 -21.68
N PRO A 158 -4.45 24.03 -20.80
CA PRO A 158 -4.71 23.72 -19.40
C PRO A 158 -5.83 22.68 -19.20
N TYR A 159 -5.65 21.78 -18.24
CA TYR A 159 -6.60 20.71 -17.90
C TYR A 159 -7.62 21.16 -16.84
N LEU A 160 -7.26 22.14 -16.02
CA LEU A 160 -8.13 22.84 -15.08
C LEU A 160 -8.07 24.35 -15.31
N PRO A 161 -9.16 25.09 -15.01
CA PRO A 161 -9.08 26.54 -14.95
C PRO A 161 -8.20 26.98 -13.77
N TYR A 162 -7.63 28.19 -13.87
CA TYR A 162 -6.87 28.79 -12.78
C TYR A 162 -7.69 28.81 -11.47
N PRO A 163 -7.17 28.28 -10.35
CA PRO A 163 -7.91 28.23 -9.09
C PRO A 163 -8.18 29.63 -8.52
N LYS A 164 -9.46 30.01 -8.44
CA LYS A 164 -9.90 31.26 -7.81
C LYS A 164 -10.36 31.03 -6.38
N ALA A 165 -9.99 31.92 -5.46
CA ALA A 165 -10.46 31.87 -4.08
C ALA A 165 -12.01 31.93 -4.00
N ARG A 166 -12.63 30.97 -3.31
CA ARG A 166 -14.11 30.93 -3.16
C ARG A 166 -14.65 32.07 -2.30
N TYR A 167 -13.84 32.55 -1.34
CA TYR A 167 -14.26 33.55 -0.35
C TYR A 167 -13.37 34.80 -0.37
N ALA A 168 -12.86 35.18 -1.55
CA ALA A 168 -11.92 36.29 -1.72
C ALA A 168 -12.36 37.60 -1.04
N SER A 169 -13.66 37.92 -1.11
CA SER A 169 -14.25 39.13 -0.52
C SER A 169 -14.35 39.13 1.00
N ALA A 170 -14.14 37.98 1.65
CA ALA A 170 -14.25 37.82 3.10
C ALA A 170 -12.89 37.89 3.82
N TYR A 171 -11.78 37.99 3.07
CA TYR A 171 -10.45 38.09 3.65
C TYR A 171 -10.24 39.43 4.34
N LYS A 172 -9.93 39.36 5.64
CA LYS A 172 -9.43 40.50 6.41
C LYS A 172 -7.91 40.47 6.38
N LYS A 173 -7.27 41.61 6.67
CA LYS A 173 -5.80 41.71 6.72
C LYS A 173 -5.16 40.67 7.67
N GLU A 174 -5.89 40.25 8.71
CA GLU A 174 -5.48 39.25 9.71
C GLU A 174 -5.81 37.80 9.33
N THR A 175 -6.42 37.55 8.17
CA THR A 175 -6.77 36.19 7.75
C THR A 175 -5.50 35.34 7.56
N PRO A 176 -5.40 34.16 8.20
CA PRO A 176 -4.24 33.28 8.08
C PRO A 176 -3.92 32.93 6.62
N PRO A 177 -2.63 32.77 6.26
CA PRO A 177 -2.21 32.42 4.90
C PRO A 177 -2.97 31.24 4.29
N LEU A 178 -3.18 30.17 5.08
CA LEU A 178 -3.89 28.96 4.64
C LEU A 178 -5.35 29.20 4.24
N MET A 179 -5.96 30.33 4.61
CA MET A 179 -7.31 30.69 4.18
C MET A 179 -7.31 31.53 2.90
N ARG A 180 -6.16 32.08 2.48
CA ARG A 180 -6.00 32.89 1.26
C ARG A 180 -5.67 31.96 0.08
N THR A 181 -6.69 31.32 -0.48
CA THR A 181 -6.54 30.17 -1.39
C THR A 181 -6.45 30.52 -2.88
N GLU A 182 -6.28 31.80 -3.23
CA GLU A 182 -6.15 32.17 -4.65
C GLU A 182 -4.88 31.58 -5.26
N GLY A 183 -5.02 30.88 -6.38
CA GLY A 183 -3.95 30.10 -6.99
C GLY A 183 -3.73 28.70 -6.40
N LEU A 184 -4.51 28.28 -5.39
CA LEU A 184 -4.48 26.94 -4.82
C LEU A 184 -5.77 26.18 -5.13
N LEU A 185 -5.67 24.88 -5.41
CA LEU A 185 -6.87 24.03 -5.40
C LEU A 185 -7.41 23.95 -3.98
N GLN A 186 -8.72 24.10 -3.83
CA GLN A 186 -9.38 24.25 -2.53
C GLN A 186 -10.60 23.35 -2.43
N ASP A 187 -10.94 22.97 -1.21
CA ASP A 187 -12.17 22.26 -0.87
C ASP A 187 -13.38 23.21 -0.73
N ALA A 188 -14.55 22.63 -0.43
CA ALA A 188 -15.76 23.42 -0.22
C ALA A 188 -15.81 24.16 1.14
N TRP A 189 -14.84 23.93 2.03
CA TRP A 189 -14.66 24.70 3.26
C TRP A 189 -13.79 25.94 3.05
N GLY A 190 -13.21 26.10 1.85
CA GLY A 190 -12.34 27.23 1.51
C GLY A 190 -10.91 27.03 2.00
N ARG A 191 -10.50 25.79 2.23
CA ARG A 191 -9.14 25.40 2.62
C ARG A 191 -8.44 24.74 1.43
N PRO A 192 -7.10 24.79 1.34
CA PRO A 192 -6.35 24.09 0.32
C PRO A 192 -6.59 22.59 0.36
N LEU A 193 -6.65 21.96 -0.81
CA LEU A 193 -6.49 20.52 -0.93
C LEU A 193 -5.01 20.17 -0.75
N PHE A 194 -4.73 19.09 -0.02
CA PHE A 194 -3.39 18.56 0.17
C PHE A 194 -3.13 17.48 -0.87
N PHE A 195 -1.96 17.52 -1.50
CA PHE A 195 -1.49 16.50 -2.43
C PHE A 195 -0.30 15.78 -1.82
N VAL A 196 -0.35 14.44 -1.81
CA VAL A 196 0.71 13.59 -1.27
C VAL A 196 1.03 12.51 -2.31
N LYS A 197 2.31 12.41 -2.68
CA LYS A 197 2.86 11.31 -3.46
C LYS A 197 3.45 10.28 -2.51
N GLU A 198 2.91 9.07 -2.53
CA GLU A 198 3.44 7.92 -1.80
C GLU A 198 4.03 6.93 -2.79
N LYS A 199 5.19 6.33 -2.50
CA LYS A 199 5.80 5.29 -3.34
C LYS A 199 5.87 3.98 -2.56
N ASP A 200 5.43 2.88 -3.15
CA ASP A 200 5.65 1.52 -2.63
C ASP A 200 6.28 0.62 -3.72
N SER A 201 6.29 -0.71 -3.50
CA SER A 201 6.80 -1.69 -4.49
C SER A 201 5.95 -1.82 -5.75
N LYS A 202 4.70 -1.31 -5.75
CA LYS A 202 3.76 -1.35 -6.88
C LYS A 202 3.76 -0.07 -7.71
N GLY A 203 4.24 1.05 -7.15
CA GLY A 203 4.43 2.30 -7.87
C GLY A 203 4.13 3.54 -7.03
N VAL A 204 3.81 4.65 -7.71
CA VAL A 204 3.50 5.93 -7.07
C VAL A 204 1.99 6.16 -7.00
N TYR A 205 1.48 6.39 -5.79
CA TYR A 205 0.12 6.82 -5.50
C TYR A 205 0.07 8.33 -5.37
N LEU A 206 -1.02 8.93 -5.82
CA LEU A 206 -1.32 10.33 -5.55
C LEU A 206 -2.59 10.42 -4.70
N LEU A 207 -2.45 10.94 -3.48
CA LEU A 207 -3.55 11.21 -2.57
C LEU A 207 -3.95 12.68 -2.72
N ILE A 208 -5.24 12.93 -2.85
CA ILE A 208 -5.86 14.25 -2.81
C ILE A 208 -6.71 14.30 -1.54
N ILE A 209 -6.33 15.14 -0.59
CA ILE A 209 -6.89 15.13 0.76
C ILE A 209 -7.51 16.48 1.09
N SER A 210 -8.70 16.46 1.66
CA SER A 210 -9.29 17.62 2.35
C SER A 210 -9.35 17.31 3.83
N ALA A 211 -8.94 18.29 4.65
CA ALA A 211 -8.95 18.23 6.11
C ALA A 211 -10.38 18.28 6.71
N GLY A 212 -11.41 18.12 5.87
CA GLY A 212 -12.79 17.96 6.31
C GLY A 212 -13.38 19.14 7.08
N PRO A 213 -14.50 18.91 7.78
CA PRO A 213 -15.14 19.89 8.64
C PRO A 213 -14.25 20.47 9.74
N ASP A 214 -13.45 19.65 10.42
CA ASP A 214 -12.67 20.11 11.58
C ASP A 214 -11.39 20.87 11.17
N GLY A 215 -10.88 20.61 9.97
CA GLY A 215 -9.69 21.27 9.42
C GLY A 215 -8.36 20.77 9.96
N LYS A 216 -8.39 19.65 10.67
CA LYS A 216 -7.21 18.99 11.19
C LYS A 216 -6.75 17.95 10.20
N ILE A 217 -5.44 17.76 10.14
CA ILE A 217 -4.83 16.76 9.29
C ILE A 217 -3.44 16.48 9.83
N VAL A 218 -3.07 15.20 9.81
CA VAL A 218 -1.69 14.75 10.03
C VAL A 218 -1.24 14.11 8.72
N LEU A 219 -0.30 14.77 8.05
CA LEU A 219 0.34 14.29 6.83
C LEU A 219 1.49 13.33 7.19
N PRO A 220 1.85 12.39 6.29
CA PRO A 220 3.01 11.54 6.51
C PRO A 220 4.31 12.36 6.66
N PRO A 221 5.33 11.81 7.34
CA PRO A 221 6.60 12.49 7.53
C PRO A 221 7.30 12.79 6.20
N SER A 222 8.17 13.80 6.22
CA SER A 222 8.91 14.22 5.04
C SER A 222 10.10 13.31 4.71
N SER A 223 9.86 12.07 4.31
CA SER A 223 10.90 11.19 3.77
C SER A 223 10.70 10.93 2.28
N SER A 224 11.78 10.97 1.52
CA SER A 224 11.85 10.54 0.12
C SER A 224 11.85 9.02 -0.04
N GLU A 225 11.77 8.28 1.06
CA GLU A 225 11.77 6.82 1.07
C GLU A 225 10.38 6.26 0.74
N PRO A 226 10.32 5.13 0.03
CA PRO A 226 9.05 4.45 -0.22
C PRO A 226 8.37 4.15 1.12
N CYS A 227 7.12 4.57 1.25
CA CYS A 227 6.39 4.37 2.48
C CYS A 227 5.87 2.93 2.51
N ASP A 228 6.19 2.18 3.56
CA ASP A 228 5.62 0.85 3.76
C ASP A 228 4.19 1.00 4.26
N ARG A 229 3.21 0.71 3.41
CA ARG A 229 1.77 0.76 3.76
C ARG A 229 1.36 -0.24 4.83
N SER A 230 2.21 -1.24 5.13
CA SER A 230 2.02 -2.11 6.30
C SER A 230 2.45 -1.45 7.61
N ASN A 231 3.20 -0.34 7.55
CA ASN A 231 3.64 0.46 8.68
C ASN A 231 2.88 1.82 8.76
N PRO A 232 1.85 1.94 9.61
CA PRO A 232 0.98 3.12 9.67
C PRO A 232 1.66 4.43 10.13
N GLY A 233 2.95 4.39 10.51
CA GLY A 233 3.75 5.59 10.82
C GLY A 233 4.49 6.20 9.63
N GLN A 234 4.52 5.53 8.47
CA GLN A 234 5.28 5.98 7.28
C GLN A 234 4.40 6.56 6.17
N CYS A 235 3.16 6.11 6.04
CA CYS A 235 2.19 6.61 5.05
C CYS A 235 1.07 7.42 5.71
N TYR A 236 0.21 8.05 4.90
CA TYR A 236 -0.98 8.72 5.41
C TYR A 236 -1.87 7.74 6.20
N ASN A 237 -2.11 8.05 7.47
CA ASN A 237 -2.90 7.19 8.36
C ASN A 237 -4.35 7.71 8.49
N PRO A 238 -5.33 7.09 7.82
CA PRO A 238 -6.74 7.50 7.92
C PRO A 238 -7.36 7.22 9.30
N GLN A 239 -6.72 6.41 10.15
CA GLN A 239 -7.20 6.07 11.49
C GLN A 239 -6.70 7.04 12.57
N ALA A 240 -5.78 7.95 12.24
CA ALA A 240 -5.32 8.98 13.17
C ALA A 240 -6.51 9.85 13.64
N PRO A 241 -6.58 10.25 14.92
CA PRO A 241 -7.70 11.05 15.44
C PRO A 241 -8.03 12.30 14.64
N GLU A 242 -7.00 12.98 14.13
CA GLU A 242 -7.05 14.19 13.31
C GLU A 242 -7.45 13.93 11.85
N ASN A 243 -7.43 12.67 11.40
CA ASN A 243 -7.72 12.30 10.01
C ASN A 243 -9.10 11.65 9.84
N LYS A 244 -9.88 11.50 10.92
CA LYS A 244 -11.13 10.72 10.93
C LYS A 244 -12.23 11.31 10.04
N ASP A 245 -12.28 12.62 9.87
CA ASP A 245 -13.25 13.32 9.02
C ASP A 245 -12.66 13.80 7.69
N ASN A 246 -11.40 13.45 7.41
CA ASN A 246 -10.76 13.80 6.16
C ASN A 246 -11.39 13.07 4.99
N LEU A 247 -11.50 13.79 3.88
CA LEU A 247 -11.88 13.21 2.60
C LEU A 247 -10.62 12.91 1.82
N VAL A 248 -10.47 11.66 1.37
CA VAL A 248 -9.27 11.19 0.68
C VAL A 248 -9.68 10.56 -0.63
N LEU A 249 -9.24 11.14 -1.74
CA LEU A 249 -9.29 10.52 -3.05
C LEU A 249 -7.89 9.97 -3.36
N GLU A 250 -7.82 8.67 -3.61
CA GLU A 250 -6.58 7.98 -3.97
C GLU A 250 -6.56 7.71 -5.48
N ILE A 251 -5.47 8.07 -6.14
CA ILE A 251 -5.13 7.63 -7.50
C ILE A 251 -4.03 6.59 -7.38
N ARG A 252 -4.35 5.35 -7.75
CA ARG A 252 -3.43 4.22 -7.61
C ARG A 252 -2.55 4.02 -8.84
N PRO A 253 -1.34 3.44 -8.70
CA PRO A 253 -0.47 3.10 -9.84
C PRO A 253 -1.20 2.40 -10.97
N GLU A 254 -2.09 1.45 -10.67
CA GLU A 254 -2.82 0.68 -11.68
C GLU A 254 -3.77 1.55 -12.53
N GLU A 255 -4.21 2.70 -12.02
CA GLU A 255 -5.13 3.57 -12.74
C GLU A 255 -4.46 4.43 -13.81
N TRP A 256 -3.15 4.67 -13.67
CA TRP A 256 -2.41 5.62 -14.49
C TRP A 256 -1.21 5.00 -15.19
N TYR A 257 -0.50 4.08 -14.51
CA TYR A 257 0.65 3.33 -15.05
C TYR A 257 0.16 2.20 -15.97
N LEU A 258 -0.66 1.27 -15.48
CA LEU A 258 -1.12 0.10 -16.27
C LEU A 258 -2.06 0.45 -17.42
N ALA A 259 -2.73 1.60 -17.35
CA ALA A 259 -3.69 2.05 -18.36
C ALA A 259 -3.02 2.79 -19.54
N ASN A 260 -1.74 3.17 -19.40
CA ASN A 260 -0.90 3.68 -20.49
C ASN A 260 0.03 2.60 -21.07
N LEU A 261 0.11 1.43 -20.43
CA LEU A 261 0.88 0.33 -20.98
C LEU A 261 0.24 -0.16 -22.29
N THR A 262 1.03 -0.11 -23.35
CA THR A 262 0.81 -0.80 -24.62
C THR A 262 0.45 -2.27 -24.37
N GLN A 263 -0.16 -2.94 -25.35
CA GLN A 263 -0.48 -4.37 -25.19
C GLN A 263 0.80 -5.16 -24.88
N GLU A 264 1.88 -4.73 -25.52
CA GLU A 264 3.21 -5.25 -25.46
C GLU A 264 3.78 -5.16 -24.05
N GLU A 265 3.75 -4.00 -23.39
CA GLU A 265 4.21 -3.85 -21.99
C GLU A 265 3.51 -4.82 -21.02
N ARG A 266 2.20 -5.04 -21.19
CA ARG A 266 1.45 -5.96 -20.33
C ARG A 266 1.77 -7.42 -20.61
N GLU A 267 1.98 -7.77 -21.87
CA GLU A 267 2.41 -9.11 -22.26
C GLU A 267 3.83 -9.38 -21.75
N THR A 268 4.71 -8.38 -21.81
CA THR A 268 6.06 -8.43 -21.24
C THR A 268 6.01 -8.59 -19.73
N TRP A 269 5.20 -7.81 -18.99
CA TRP A 269 5.04 -8.00 -17.54
C TRP A 269 4.51 -9.38 -17.17
N LYS A 270 3.52 -9.90 -17.91
CA LYS A 270 3.04 -11.27 -17.71
C LYS A 270 4.13 -12.31 -17.97
N LEU A 271 5.00 -12.07 -18.95
CA LEU A 271 6.15 -12.92 -19.21
C LEU A 271 7.15 -12.85 -18.04
N LEU A 272 7.51 -11.66 -17.57
CA LEU A 272 8.41 -11.47 -16.43
C LEU A 272 7.88 -12.17 -15.17
N GLU A 273 6.59 -12.03 -14.85
CA GLU A 273 5.97 -12.74 -13.73
C GLU A 273 5.96 -14.26 -13.92
N ARG A 274 5.75 -14.77 -15.14
CA ARG A 274 5.88 -16.20 -15.43
C ARG A 274 7.32 -16.69 -15.24
N VAL A 275 8.31 -15.89 -15.63
CA VAL A 275 9.73 -16.21 -15.43
C VAL A 275 10.07 -16.22 -13.94
N LYS A 276 9.60 -15.24 -13.17
CA LYS A 276 9.71 -15.24 -11.70
C LYS A 276 9.10 -16.48 -11.08
N ALA A 277 7.87 -16.84 -11.46
CA ALA A 277 7.22 -18.04 -10.96
C ALA A 277 7.99 -19.32 -11.33
N ALA A 278 8.63 -19.37 -12.51
CA ALA A 278 9.49 -20.47 -12.90
C ALA A 278 10.81 -20.53 -12.09
N LEU A 279 11.32 -19.39 -11.65
CA LEU A 279 12.52 -19.30 -10.81
C LEU A 279 12.26 -19.74 -9.36
N ILE A 280 11.22 -19.18 -8.73
CA ILE A 280 11.04 -19.27 -7.27
C ILE A 280 9.67 -19.83 -6.84
N GLY A 281 8.87 -20.34 -7.77
CA GLY A 281 7.50 -20.76 -7.54
C GLY A 281 6.49 -19.61 -7.58
N PRO A 282 5.18 -19.92 -7.66
CA PRO A 282 4.14 -18.90 -7.75
C PRO A 282 4.05 -18.07 -6.46
N ASP A 283 3.64 -16.81 -6.60
CA ASP A 283 3.63 -15.84 -5.49
C ASP A 283 2.69 -16.23 -4.35
N ASP A 284 1.66 -17.04 -4.60
CA ASP A 284 0.69 -17.53 -3.62
C ASP A 284 1.08 -18.88 -2.99
N ALA A 285 2.28 -19.40 -3.30
CA ALA A 285 2.77 -20.62 -2.68
C ALA A 285 3.15 -20.36 -1.22
N TYR A 286 2.19 -20.55 -0.30
CA TYR A 286 2.41 -20.47 1.13
C TYR A 286 2.01 -21.79 1.82
N ASP A 287 2.74 -22.15 2.87
CA ASP A 287 2.32 -23.21 3.78
C ASP A 287 1.14 -22.75 4.66
N PRO A 288 0.44 -23.67 5.36
CA PRO A 288 -0.62 -23.30 6.30
C PRO A 288 -0.17 -22.40 7.47
N GLY A 289 1.15 -22.24 7.67
CA GLY A 289 1.76 -21.33 8.63
C GLY A 289 2.03 -19.94 8.08
N GLY A 290 1.66 -19.65 6.83
CA GLY A 290 1.85 -18.35 6.19
C GLY A 290 3.26 -18.10 5.66
N ARG A 291 4.10 -19.13 5.52
CA ARG A 291 5.46 -18.99 4.97
C ARG A 291 5.54 -19.38 3.52
N ARG A 292 6.36 -18.64 2.77
CA ARG A 292 6.56 -18.86 1.35
C ARG A 292 7.21 -20.22 1.09
N LEU A 293 6.58 -21.02 0.24
CA LEU A 293 7.12 -22.26 -0.30
C LEU A 293 7.92 -21.90 -1.56
N VAL A 294 9.23 -22.09 -1.48
CA VAL A 294 10.14 -21.82 -2.60
C VAL A 294 10.03 -22.96 -3.62
N GLY A 295 9.45 -22.68 -4.77
CA GLY A 295 9.35 -23.63 -5.89
C GLY A 295 10.33 -23.32 -7.01
N GLY A 296 10.05 -23.89 -8.19
CA GLY A 296 10.78 -23.55 -9.42
C GLY A 296 12.23 -24.00 -9.43
N TYR A 297 13.00 -23.42 -10.35
CA TYR A 297 14.41 -23.74 -10.56
C TYR A 297 15.25 -23.57 -9.28
N CYS A 298 15.11 -22.45 -8.58
CA CYS A 298 15.89 -22.15 -7.38
C CYS A 298 15.50 -23.06 -6.22
N GLY A 299 14.23 -23.47 -6.11
CA GLY A 299 13.79 -24.45 -5.12
C GLY A 299 14.36 -25.86 -5.37
N ASP A 300 14.52 -26.24 -6.63
CA ASP A 300 14.96 -27.58 -7.03
C ASP A 300 16.49 -27.74 -7.13
N LEU A 301 17.21 -26.65 -7.45
CA LEU A 301 18.66 -26.67 -7.64
C LEU A 301 19.44 -25.85 -6.61
N GLY A 302 18.76 -25.03 -5.79
CA GLY A 302 19.39 -24.29 -4.68
C GLY A 302 20.33 -23.18 -5.12
N GLN A 303 20.25 -22.76 -6.39
CA GLN A 303 21.09 -21.74 -6.98
C GLN A 303 20.34 -20.96 -8.08
N TRP A 304 20.91 -19.84 -8.51
CA TRP A 304 20.46 -19.17 -9.73
C TRP A 304 20.70 -20.04 -10.96
N PRO A 305 19.98 -19.81 -12.06
CA PRO A 305 20.26 -20.49 -13.32
C PRO A 305 21.56 -19.93 -13.91
N GLN A 306 22.71 -20.39 -13.43
CA GLN A 306 24.05 -19.96 -13.85
C GLN A 306 24.88 -21.17 -14.30
N ASP A 307 25.75 -20.96 -15.30
CA ASP A 307 26.76 -21.94 -15.66
C ASP A 307 28.02 -21.84 -14.78
N ASP A 308 29.01 -22.71 -15.03
CA ASP A 308 30.26 -22.79 -14.25
C ASP A 308 31.09 -21.49 -14.29
N THR A 309 30.78 -20.57 -15.23
CA THR A 309 31.44 -19.25 -15.30
C THR A 309 30.72 -18.19 -14.47
N GLY A 310 29.56 -18.51 -13.90
CA GLY A 310 28.68 -17.58 -13.18
C GLY A 310 27.77 -16.77 -14.10
N ALA A 311 27.82 -16.98 -15.42
CA ALA A 311 26.93 -16.33 -16.36
C ALA A 311 25.51 -16.88 -16.21
N VAL A 312 24.50 -16.00 -16.21
CA VAL A 312 23.09 -16.41 -16.12
C VAL A 312 22.66 -17.07 -17.41
N ARG A 313 21.97 -18.22 -17.29
CA ARG A 313 21.54 -19.12 -18.35
C ARG A 313 20.04 -19.34 -18.28
N PRO A 314 19.24 -18.44 -18.88
CA PRO A 314 17.79 -18.58 -18.88
C PRO A 314 17.31 -19.89 -19.49
N ASP A 315 18.09 -20.49 -20.40
CA ASP A 315 17.81 -21.78 -21.01
C ASP A 315 17.64 -22.91 -19.99
N PHE A 316 18.23 -22.79 -18.81
CA PHE A 316 18.07 -23.79 -17.75
C PHE A 316 16.64 -23.86 -17.16
N LEU A 317 15.80 -22.87 -17.48
CA LEU A 317 14.39 -22.89 -17.13
C LEU A 317 13.57 -23.86 -18.00
N TRP A 318 14.04 -24.26 -19.17
CA TRP A 318 13.35 -25.23 -20.04
C TRP A 318 14.23 -26.38 -20.54
N LYS A 319 15.54 -26.33 -20.29
CA LYS A 319 16.51 -27.35 -20.65
C LYS A 319 17.24 -27.83 -19.41
N ASP A 320 17.38 -29.15 -19.26
CA ASP A 320 18.14 -29.73 -18.16
C ASP A 320 19.61 -29.26 -18.24
N PRO A 321 20.14 -28.60 -17.18
CA PRO A 321 21.51 -28.10 -17.18
C PRO A 321 22.56 -29.22 -17.05
N GLY A 322 22.18 -30.47 -16.75
CA GLY A 322 23.11 -31.60 -16.72
C GLY A 322 24.18 -31.49 -15.62
N LEU A 323 23.86 -30.83 -14.51
CA LEU A 323 24.80 -30.52 -13.43
C LEU A 323 25.26 -31.79 -12.70
N ALA A 324 26.55 -32.12 -12.82
CA ALA A 324 27.12 -33.38 -12.32
C ALA A 324 27.33 -33.43 -10.79
N ASN A 325 27.23 -32.29 -10.08
CA ASN A 325 27.61 -32.14 -8.67
C ASN A 325 26.50 -31.53 -7.79
N LEU A 326 25.24 -31.89 -8.06
CA LEU A 326 24.15 -31.45 -7.21
C LEU A 326 24.22 -32.12 -5.83
N LYS A 327 23.99 -31.34 -4.77
CA LYS A 327 23.91 -31.87 -3.41
C LYS A 327 22.76 -32.88 -3.32
N PRO A 328 22.86 -33.93 -2.49
CA PRO A 328 21.77 -34.89 -2.30
C PRO A 328 20.44 -34.16 -2.03
N GLY A 329 19.49 -34.35 -2.93
CA GLY A 329 18.15 -33.76 -2.85
C GLY A 329 17.83 -32.60 -3.75
N PHE A 330 18.83 -32.07 -4.44
CA PHE A 330 18.66 -31.15 -5.54
C PHE A 330 18.74 -31.92 -6.84
N ALA A 331 17.72 -31.75 -7.68
CA ALA A 331 17.62 -32.38 -8.98
C ALA A 331 16.71 -31.53 -9.84
N TRP A 332 17.07 -31.37 -11.12
CA TRP A 332 16.24 -30.63 -12.05
C TRP A 332 14.91 -31.37 -12.25
N ARG A 333 13.80 -30.66 -12.08
CA ARG A 333 12.42 -31.18 -12.26
C ARG A 333 11.63 -30.39 -13.28
N GLY A 334 12.33 -29.58 -14.05
CA GLY A 334 11.73 -28.82 -15.14
C GLY A 334 11.19 -29.74 -16.25
N PRO A 335 10.78 -29.14 -17.37
CA PRO A 335 10.93 -27.71 -17.69
C PRO A 335 9.99 -26.83 -16.86
N TYR A 336 10.52 -25.73 -16.32
CA TYR A 336 9.79 -24.72 -15.53
C TYR A 336 9.08 -23.70 -16.42
N LEU A 337 9.56 -23.52 -17.65
CA LEU A 337 8.90 -22.78 -18.72
C LEU A 337 8.80 -23.64 -19.98
N PRO A 338 7.79 -23.41 -20.84
CA PRO A 338 7.81 -23.94 -22.20
C PRO A 338 9.01 -23.38 -22.96
N GLU A 339 9.70 -24.23 -23.72
CA GLU A 339 10.81 -23.82 -24.58
C GLU A 339 10.35 -22.78 -25.62
N PRO A 340 11.01 -21.60 -25.71
CA PRO A 340 10.75 -20.62 -26.76
C PRO A 340 11.12 -21.15 -28.15
N ARG A 341 10.44 -20.68 -29.21
CA ARG A 341 10.62 -21.20 -30.58
C ARG A 341 12.05 -21.12 -31.11
N ASP A 342 12.80 -20.08 -30.74
CA ASP A 342 14.19 -19.84 -31.12
C ASP A 342 15.17 -20.06 -29.95
N GLY A 343 14.68 -20.60 -28.82
CA GLY A 343 15.47 -20.76 -27.60
C GLY A 343 15.79 -19.43 -26.89
N VAL A 344 15.19 -18.32 -27.29
CA VAL A 344 15.43 -17.00 -26.69
C VAL A 344 14.13 -16.47 -26.08
N LEU A 345 14.20 -16.03 -24.82
CA LEU A 345 13.07 -15.32 -24.22
C LEU A 345 13.02 -13.89 -24.75
N ARG A 346 11.95 -13.58 -25.48
CA ARG A 346 11.70 -12.25 -26.01
C ARG A 346 10.51 -11.60 -25.33
N ASP A 347 10.61 -10.31 -25.10
CA ASP A 347 9.49 -9.48 -24.73
C ASP A 347 8.47 -9.35 -25.88
N ALA A 348 7.37 -8.66 -25.63
CA ALA A 348 6.30 -8.53 -26.60
C ALA A 348 6.66 -7.62 -27.80
N TRP A 349 7.76 -6.87 -27.74
CA TRP A 349 8.32 -6.14 -28.87
C TRP A 349 9.31 -6.98 -29.69
N GLY A 350 9.58 -8.22 -29.26
CA GLY A 350 10.48 -9.14 -29.92
C GLY A 350 11.95 -8.98 -29.51
N LYS A 351 12.25 -8.14 -28.52
CA LYS A 351 13.60 -7.95 -28.01
C LYS A 351 13.91 -9.01 -26.95
N GLU A 352 15.14 -9.51 -26.95
CA GLU A 352 15.62 -10.48 -25.98
C GLU A 352 15.66 -9.88 -24.56
N LEU A 353 15.21 -10.64 -23.57
CA LEU A 353 15.31 -10.27 -22.17
C LEU A 353 16.76 -10.40 -21.67
N GLN A 354 17.22 -9.42 -20.91
CA GLN A 354 18.52 -9.46 -20.24
C GLN A 354 18.37 -9.98 -18.81
N PHE A 355 19.29 -10.87 -18.41
CA PHE A 355 19.36 -11.42 -17.07
C PHE A 355 20.71 -11.08 -16.46
N GLU A 356 20.71 -10.51 -15.26
CA GLU A 356 21.94 -10.12 -14.57
C GLU A 356 21.81 -10.38 -13.07
N VAL A 357 22.81 -11.03 -12.49
CA VAL A 357 22.92 -11.11 -11.02
C VAL A 357 23.67 -9.88 -10.54
N VAL A 358 22.98 -9.04 -9.77
CA VAL A 358 23.49 -7.79 -9.23
C VAL A 358 23.69 -7.97 -7.72
N VAL A 359 24.83 -7.49 -7.22
CA VAL A 359 25.12 -7.43 -5.79
C VAL A 359 25.06 -5.98 -5.35
N ASP A 360 24.19 -5.67 -4.39
CA ASP A 360 24.13 -4.34 -3.79
C ASP A 360 25.42 -4.11 -2.96
N PRO A 361 26.23 -3.08 -3.31
CA PRO A 361 27.51 -2.84 -2.64
C PRO A 361 27.36 -2.44 -1.17
N ASN A 362 26.19 -1.94 -0.74
CA ASN A 362 25.97 -1.47 0.63
C ASN A 362 25.48 -2.60 1.55
N THR A 363 24.57 -3.43 1.05
CA THR A 363 23.93 -4.49 1.83
C THR A 363 24.57 -5.86 1.63
N SER A 364 25.43 -6.00 0.61
CA SER A 364 25.89 -7.30 0.09
C SER A 364 24.74 -8.24 -0.27
N GLU A 365 23.54 -7.68 -0.51
CA GLU A 365 22.37 -8.45 -0.93
C GLU A 365 22.49 -8.73 -2.43
N GLU A 366 22.40 -10.01 -2.79
CA GLU A 366 22.42 -10.46 -4.16
C GLU A 366 20.98 -10.55 -4.69
N LYS A 367 20.74 -10.10 -5.92
CA LYS A 367 19.45 -10.18 -6.61
C LYS A 367 19.64 -10.53 -8.09
N LEU A 368 18.68 -11.23 -8.67
CA LEU A 368 18.60 -11.44 -10.11
C LEU A 368 17.68 -10.38 -10.71
N GLU A 369 18.21 -9.56 -11.60
CA GLU A 369 17.45 -8.59 -12.39
C GLU A 369 17.13 -9.17 -13.76
N ILE A 370 15.87 -9.04 -14.17
CA ILE A 370 15.37 -9.44 -15.49
C ILE A 370 14.83 -8.19 -16.16
N ARG A 371 15.45 -7.79 -17.28
CA ARG A 371 15.18 -6.52 -17.97
C ARG A 371 14.62 -6.75 -19.37
N SER A 372 13.59 -6.01 -19.75
CA SER A 372 13.18 -5.78 -21.13
C SER A 372 13.56 -4.36 -21.50
N ALA A 373 14.07 -4.17 -22.72
CA ALA A 373 14.49 -2.89 -23.27
C ALA A 373 13.29 -1.99 -23.68
N GLY A 374 12.08 -2.33 -23.25
CA GLY A 374 10.90 -1.53 -23.51
C GLY A 374 10.58 -1.34 -24.99
N ARG A 375 9.95 -0.21 -25.29
CA ARG A 375 9.42 0.13 -26.61
C ARG A 375 10.50 0.63 -27.54
N ASP A 376 11.52 1.31 -27.01
CA ASP A 376 12.62 1.85 -27.82
C ASP A 376 13.64 0.77 -28.23
N GLY A 377 13.68 -0.36 -27.50
CA GLY A 377 14.54 -1.49 -27.78
C GLY A 377 16.01 -1.31 -27.35
N GLU A 378 16.29 -0.25 -26.58
CA GLU A 378 17.60 0.10 -26.02
C GLU A 378 17.58 -0.04 -24.49
N PHE A 379 18.55 -0.77 -23.94
CA PHE A 379 18.63 -0.93 -22.48
C PHE A 379 19.22 0.32 -21.81
N GLY A 380 18.78 0.58 -20.58
CA GLY A 380 19.24 1.69 -19.75
C GLY A 380 18.47 3.00 -19.98
N THR A 381 17.31 2.93 -20.65
CA THR A 381 16.43 4.07 -20.91
C THR A 381 15.27 4.09 -19.92
N GLY A 382 14.40 5.09 -20.00
CA GLY A 382 13.31 5.30 -19.03
C GLY A 382 12.10 4.36 -19.21
N ASP A 383 12.01 3.64 -20.33
CA ASP A 383 10.95 2.67 -20.64
C ASP A 383 11.34 1.22 -20.38
N ASP A 384 12.56 0.96 -19.89
CA ASP A 384 12.99 -0.34 -19.42
C ASP A 384 12.01 -0.93 -18.39
N LEU A 385 11.62 -2.18 -18.61
CA LEU A 385 10.85 -2.94 -17.62
C LEU A 385 11.80 -3.85 -16.85
N VAL A 386 11.94 -3.60 -15.54
CA VAL A 386 12.86 -4.33 -14.67
C VAL A 386 12.08 -5.09 -13.61
N LEU A 387 12.28 -6.41 -13.57
CA LEU A 387 11.81 -7.28 -12.50
C LEU A 387 13.00 -7.72 -11.66
N GLU A 388 12.93 -7.52 -10.35
CA GLU A 388 13.97 -7.90 -9.41
C GLU A 388 13.54 -9.11 -8.57
N VAL A 389 14.41 -10.12 -8.50
CA VAL A 389 14.23 -11.29 -7.64
C VAL A 389 15.36 -11.31 -6.61
N PRO A 390 15.12 -10.85 -5.37
CA PRO A 390 16.16 -10.84 -4.35
C PRO A 390 16.49 -12.26 -3.88
N LYS A 391 17.77 -12.57 -3.63
CA LYS A 391 18.21 -13.92 -3.20
C LYS A 391 17.55 -14.37 -1.91
N ARG A 392 17.34 -13.44 -0.96
CA ARG A 392 16.60 -13.71 0.30
C ARG A 392 15.16 -14.19 0.10
N SER A 393 14.55 -14.00 -1.08
CA SER A 393 13.20 -14.49 -1.36
C SER A 393 13.10 -16.01 -1.49
N TRP A 394 14.25 -16.68 -1.68
CA TRP A 394 14.33 -18.13 -1.84
C TRP A 394 15.49 -18.79 -1.08
N HIS A 395 16.52 -18.03 -0.69
CA HIS A 395 17.65 -18.50 0.10
C HIS A 395 17.61 -17.95 1.52
N LEU A 396 17.44 -18.82 2.52
CA LEU A 396 17.47 -18.46 3.93
C LEU A 396 18.88 -18.71 4.49
N SER A 397 19.50 -17.67 5.03
CA SER A 397 20.81 -17.78 5.71
C SER A 397 20.70 -18.39 7.11
N SER A 398 19.52 -18.28 7.76
CA SER A 398 19.21 -18.92 9.02
C SER A 398 17.72 -19.23 9.13
N LEU A 399 17.40 -20.30 9.86
CA LEU A 399 16.05 -20.70 10.23
C LEU A 399 15.95 -20.61 11.76
N THR A 400 15.04 -19.78 12.25
CA THR A 400 14.75 -19.73 13.69
C THR A 400 13.53 -20.60 13.99
N LEU A 401 13.72 -21.62 14.83
CA LEU A 401 12.66 -22.47 15.36
C LEU A 401 12.23 -21.95 16.73
N LYS A 402 10.94 -21.68 16.89
CA LYS A 402 10.34 -21.29 18.17
C LYS A 402 9.31 -22.33 18.57
N GLY A 403 9.34 -22.77 19.82
CA GLY A 403 8.36 -23.69 20.33
C GLY A 403 8.06 -23.48 21.80
N LYS A 404 7.00 -24.16 22.25
CA LYS A 404 6.52 -24.11 23.62
C LYS A 404 6.62 -25.52 24.20
N VAL A 405 7.38 -25.65 25.29
CA VAL A 405 7.37 -26.87 26.10
C VAL A 405 6.35 -26.66 27.22
N VAL A 406 5.41 -27.58 27.36
CA VAL A 406 4.40 -27.54 28.42
C VAL A 406 4.55 -28.80 29.26
N ASN A 407 4.78 -28.65 30.57
CA ASN A 407 4.78 -29.77 31.49
C ASN A 407 3.37 -30.38 31.54
N GLY A 408 3.25 -31.64 31.11
CA GLY A 408 1.98 -32.36 31.01
C GLY A 408 1.44 -32.92 32.33
N ASN A 409 2.18 -32.80 33.44
CA ASN A 409 1.79 -33.32 34.75
C ASN A 409 1.77 -32.23 35.85
N PRO A 410 0.64 -31.54 36.06
CA PRO A 410 0.50 -30.42 36.99
C PRO A 410 0.54 -30.75 38.48
N GLN A 411 0.65 -32.02 38.87
CA GLN A 411 0.51 -32.45 40.26
C GLN A 411 1.77 -33.05 40.89
N SER A 412 2.90 -33.07 40.20
CA SER A 412 4.14 -33.51 40.84
C SER A 412 4.65 -32.46 41.83
N THR A 413 4.93 -32.88 43.06
CA THR A 413 5.45 -32.06 44.16
C THR A 413 6.92 -32.34 44.48
N ASP A 414 7.57 -33.19 43.68
CA ASP A 414 8.94 -33.63 43.93
C ASP A 414 9.95 -32.56 43.46
N PRO A 415 10.82 -32.00 44.32
CA PRO A 415 11.80 -31.00 43.92
C PRO A 415 12.89 -31.53 42.97
N GLU A 416 13.06 -32.85 42.83
CA GLU A 416 13.93 -33.45 41.81
C GLU A 416 13.28 -33.54 40.42
N ASP A 417 11.98 -33.24 40.30
CA ASP A 417 11.22 -33.24 39.04
C ASP A 417 11.42 -31.95 38.22
N THR A 418 12.39 -31.09 38.60
CA THR A 418 12.92 -30.06 37.70
C THR A 418 13.78 -30.75 36.63
N ALA A 419 13.11 -31.36 35.66
CA ALA A 419 13.76 -31.94 34.50
C ALA A 419 14.54 -30.82 33.77
N ASN A 420 15.85 -31.01 33.63
CA ASN A 420 16.59 -30.33 32.58
C ASN A 420 15.97 -30.78 31.27
N VAL A 421 15.18 -29.92 30.64
CA VAL A 421 14.66 -30.20 29.30
C VAL A 421 15.83 -30.06 28.35
N GLU A 422 16.40 -31.19 27.93
CA GLU A 422 17.45 -31.22 26.91
C GLU A 422 16.78 -31.40 25.55
N LEU A 423 16.86 -30.35 24.73
CA LEU A 423 16.38 -30.39 23.35
C LEU A 423 17.45 -31.03 22.47
N PHE A 424 17.21 -32.27 22.01
CA PHE A 424 18.10 -32.93 21.05
C PHE A 424 17.59 -32.75 19.63
N LEU A 425 18.45 -32.23 18.75
CA LEU A 425 18.21 -32.13 17.32
C LEU A 425 18.86 -33.32 16.63
N HIS A 426 18.06 -34.34 16.28
CA HIS A 426 18.56 -35.51 15.56
C HIS A 426 18.19 -35.42 14.08
N HIS A 427 19.20 -35.29 13.21
CA HIS A 427 19.06 -35.54 11.77
C HIS A 427 19.15 -37.04 11.52
N HIS A 428 18.02 -37.67 11.19
CA HIS A 428 17.99 -39.06 10.72
C HIS A 428 17.83 -39.07 9.19
N PRO A 429 18.92 -39.17 8.42
CA PRO A 429 18.78 -39.47 7.00
C PRO A 429 18.24 -40.90 6.87
N ILE A 430 17.14 -41.06 6.13
CA ILE A 430 16.54 -42.39 5.87
C ILE A 430 17.34 -43.18 4.81
N SER A 431 18.37 -42.58 4.21
CA SER A 431 19.29 -43.26 3.30
C SER A 431 20.75 -43.16 3.78
N ASP A 432 21.52 -44.23 3.62
CA ASP A 432 22.95 -44.38 3.99
C ASP A 432 23.92 -43.40 3.28
N ARG A 433 23.43 -42.33 2.66
CA ARG A 433 24.25 -41.33 1.98
C ARG A 433 24.60 -40.19 2.94
N ALA A 434 25.84 -40.25 3.43
CA ALA A 434 26.64 -39.21 4.09
C ALA A 434 25.89 -38.22 4.99
N ALA A 435 26.09 -38.36 6.31
CA ALA A 435 25.64 -37.37 7.29
C ALA A 435 26.19 -35.96 6.95
N PRO A 436 25.37 -34.89 7.01
CA PRO A 436 25.88 -33.53 6.90
C PRO A 436 26.85 -33.24 8.04
N ALA A 437 27.90 -32.47 7.72
CA ALA A 437 28.86 -31.95 8.67
C ALA A 437 28.14 -31.22 9.82
N SER A 438 28.60 -31.49 11.04
CA SER A 438 28.11 -31.01 12.34
C SER A 438 27.16 -29.80 12.30
N ILE A 439 25.94 -30.00 12.78
CA ILE A 439 24.98 -28.93 13.08
C ILE A 439 25.35 -28.34 14.44
N SER A 440 25.70 -27.06 14.50
CA SER A 440 25.83 -26.32 15.75
C SER A 440 24.52 -25.61 16.07
N TYR A 441 24.08 -25.68 17.32
CA TYR A 441 22.92 -24.95 17.82
C TYR A 441 23.31 -24.20 19.09
N THR A 442 22.71 -23.04 19.29
CA THR A 442 22.85 -22.27 20.53
C THR A 442 21.50 -22.28 21.23
N VAL A 443 21.42 -22.95 22.38
CA VAL A 443 20.24 -22.82 23.26
C VAL A 443 20.32 -21.43 23.88
N VAL A 444 19.41 -20.54 23.47
CA VAL A 444 19.48 -19.11 23.82
C VAL A 444 19.12 -18.87 25.29
N GLU A 445 18.48 -19.81 25.99
CA GLU A 445 18.12 -19.64 27.39
C GLU A 445 18.04 -20.97 28.16
N LYS A 446 18.83 -21.12 29.23
CA LYS A 446 18.56 -22.10 30.28
C LYS A 446 17.48 -21.51 31.19
N VAL A 447 16.25 -22.01 31.07
CA VAL A 447 15.16 -21.57 31.94
C VAL A 447 15.33 -22.27 33.29
N TYR A 448 15.87 -21.54 34.27
CA TYR A 448 15.85 -21.99 35.66
C TYR A 448 14.48 -21.69 36.27
N LEU A 449 13.78 -22.73 36.71
CA LEU A 449 12.59 -22.53 37.54
C LEU A 449 13.05 -21.94 38.89
N PRO A 450 12.49 -20.81 39.35
CA PRO A 450 12.83 -20.29 40.66
C PRO A 450 12.41 -21.30 41.75
N PRO A 451 13.15 -21.39 42.87
CA PRO A 451 12.74 -22.23 43.99
C PRO A 451 11.34 -21.81 44.48
N PRO A 452 10.54 -22.75 45.02
CA PRO A 452 9.19 -22.46 45.48
C PRO A 452 9.20 -21.31 46.51
N ASP A 453 8.20 -20.43 46.43
CA ASP A 453 8.04 -19.33 47.39
C ASP A 453 7.97 -19.90 48.81
N PRO A 454 8.93 -19.60 49.69
CA PRO A 454 8.97 -20.17 51.03
C PRO A 454 7.75 -19.76 51.87
N ASN A 455 7.03 -18.71 51.48
CA ASN A 455 5.84 -18.22 52.18
C ASN A 455 4.53 -18.81 51.63
N GLN A 456 4.57 -19.61 50.55
CA GLN A 456 3.41 -20.33 50.01
C GLN A 456 3.78 -21.78 49.63
N PRO A 457 4.13 -22.63 50.61
CA PRO A 457 4.45 -24.03 50.34
C PRO A 457 3.27 -24.74 49.67
N GLY A 458 3.50 -25.23 48.45
CA GLY A 458 2.51 -25.97 47.64
C GLY A 458 1.87 -25.19 46.49
N LYS A 459 2.20 -23.91 46.29
CA LYS A 459 1.70 -23.12 45.14
C LYS A 459 2.79 -22.83 44.12
N TRP A 460 2.98 -23.76 43.19
CA TRP A 460 3.90 -23.57 42.07
C TRP A 460 3.31 -22.59 41.06
N VAL A 461 4.05 -21.53 40.73
CA VAL A 461 3.70 -20.62 39.64
C VAL A 461 4.18 -21.26 38.35
N TRP A 462 3.23 -21.61 37.47
CA TRP A 462 3.51 -22.03 36.11
C TRP A 462 4.33 -20.96 35.41
N LYS A 463 5.55 -21.28 34.99
CA LYS A 463 6.28 -20.47 34.03
C LYS A 463 6.41 -21.26 32.75
N GLU A 464 5.86 -20.67 31.69
CA GLU A 464 6.05 -21.15 30.33
C GLU A 464 7.52 -20.94 29.96
N ALA A 465 8.18 -22.00 29.51
CA ALA A 465 9.49 -21.88 28.90
C ALA A 465 9.28 -21.71 27.39
N LEU A 466 9.59 -20.53 26.89
CA LEU A 466 9.75 -20.29 25.46
C LEU A 466 11.18 -20.69 25.11
N PHE A 467 11.35 -21.43 24.02
CA PHE A 467 12.68 -21.66 23.47
C PHE A 467 12.79 -21.01 22.10
N GLU A 468 13.99 -20.51 21.84
CA GLU A 468 14.42 -20.02 20.54
C GLU A 468 15.69 -20.77 20.18
N ALA A 469 15.65 -21.51 19.07
CA ALA A 469 16.80 -22.18 18.50
C ALA A 469 17.06 -21.58 17.13
N VAL A 470 18.25 -21.01 16.94
CA VAL A 470 18.69 -20.52 15.64
C VAL A 470 19.48 -21.63 14.95
N PHE A 471 18.98 -22.06 13.80
CA PHE A 471 19.65 -23.01 12.92
C PHE A 471 20.28 -22.24 11.76
N THR A 472 21.58 -22.39 11.58
CA THR A 472 22.28 -21.90 10.39
C THR A 472 22.52 -23.09 9.49
N PRO A 473 21.76 -23.28 8.39
CA PRO A 473 22.05 -24.34 7.45
C PRO A 473 23.47 -24.17 6.89
N PRO A 474 24.23 -25.26 6.68
CA PRO A 474 25.34 -25.24 5.72
C PRO A 474 24.86 -24.63 4.40
N GLU A 475 25.73 -23.86 3.76
CA GLU A 475 25.43 -23.13 2.52
C GLU A 475 24.70 -24.03 1.50
N GLY A 476 23.55 -23.62 0.96
CA GLY A 476 22.78 -24.40 -0.02
C GLY A 476 21.82 -25.47 0.51
N ILE A 477 21.30 -25.35 1.74
CA ILE A 477 20.17 -26.17 2.24
C ILE A 477 18.94 -25.27 2.46
N ALA A 478 17.85 -25.55 1.77
CA ALA A 478 16.56 -24.88 1.97
C ALA A 478 15.76 -25.54 3.11
N CYS A 479 15.04 -24.75 3.90
CA CYS A 479 14.24 -25.24 5.03
C CYS A 479 12.83 -24.64 5.01
N GLY A 480 11.84 -25.41 5.44
CA GLY A 480 10.47 -24.96 5.72
C GLY A 480 9.91 -25.73 6.92
N GLU A 481 8.89 -25.23 7.60
CA GLU A 481 8.32 -25.92 8.78
C GLU A 481 6.86 -26.36 8.52
N ARG A 482 6.38 -27.34 9.30
CA ARG A 482 4.95 -27.67 9.35
C ARG A 482 4.63 -28.12 10.77
N VAL A 483 3.81 -27.37 11.49
CA VAL A 483 3.46 -27.69 12.89
C VAL A 483 2.45 -28.83 12.92
N ALA A 484 2.87 -30.00 13.38
CA ALA A 484 1.95 -31.08 13.76
C ALA A 484 1.61 -30.97 15.25
N LYS A 485 0.32 -30.86 15.60
CA LYS A 485 -0.13 -30.98 16.99
C LYS A 485 0.11 -32.42 17.47
N ALA A 486 0.93 -32.59 18.51
CA ALA A 486 1.07 -33.87 19.18
C ALA A 486 -0.21 -34.20 19.98
N LYS A 487 -0.67 -35.45 19.89
CA LYS A 487 -1.78 -35.98 20.68
C LYS A 487 -1.18 -36.83 21.82
N LYS A 488 -1.60 -36.54 23.05
CA LYS A 488 -1.16 -37.18 24.30
C LYS A 488 -1.53 -38.68 24.28
N THR A 489 -0.57 -39.58 24.48
CA THR A 489 -0.79 -41.03 24.62
C THR A 489 0.20 -41.56 25.65
N GLY A 490 -0.35 -41.87 26.84
CA GLY A 490 0.38 -41.94 28.10
C GLY A 490 1.46 -43.02 28.25
N SER A 491 2.13 -42.85 29.40
CA SER A 491 3.33 -43.54 29.94
C SER A 491 4.66 -43.01 29.39
N THR A 492 5.45 -42.41 30.30
CA THR A 492 6.80 -41.83 30.08
C THR A 492 6.96 -41.17 28.72
N GLU A 493 6.30 -40.02 28.54
CA GLU A 493 6.05 -39.41 27.22
C GLU A 493 7.22 -38.52 26.76
N GLU A 494 8.05 -39.02 25.85
CA GLU A 494 8.85 -38.17 24.94
C GLU A 494 7.88 -37.34 24.09
N ALA A 495 7.91 -36.02 24.24
CA ALA A 495 7.18 -35.13 23.35
C ALA A 495 8.01 -34.96 22.06
N SER A 496 7.57 -35.57 20.96
CA SER A 496 8.23 -35.38 19.66
C SER A 496 7.48 -34.37 18.79
N ALA A 497 8.20 -33.34 18.35
CA ALA A 497 7.78 -32.50 17.24
C ALA A 497 8.48 -33.02 15.98
N ARG A 498 7.86 -32.86 14.81
CA ARG A 498 8.48 -33.22 13.53
C ARG A 498 8.55 -31.94 12.70
N VAL A 499 9.76 -31.51 12.37
CA VAL A 499 9.97 -30.48 11.35
C VAL A 499 10.50 -31.19 10.11
N PHE A 500 10.00 -30.78 8.96
CA PHE A 500 10.37 -31.37 7.69
C PHE A 500 11.55 -30.59 7.14
N VAL A 501 12.72 -31.24 7.03
CA VAL A 501 13.80 -30.73 6.17
C VAL A 501 14.01 -31.80 5.12
N SER A 502 13.64 -31.46 3.89
CA SER A 502 13.60 -32.36 2.76
C SER A 502 14.97 -32.37 2.07
N SER A 503 15.55 -33.55 1.87
CA SER A 503 16.58 -33.77 0.83
C SER A 503 15.92 -34.32 -0.44
N GLN A 504 14.67 -33.94 -0.72
CA GLN A 504 13.88 -34.40 -1.87
C GLN A 504 13.01 -33.26 -2.45
N GLY A 505 13.46 -32.01 -2.36
CA GLY A 505 12.76 -30.84 -2.93
C GLY A 505 11.38 -30.56 -2.31
N THR A 506 10.69 -29.54 -2.83
CA THR A 506 9.51 -28.91 -2.20
C THR A 506 8.15 -29.57 -2.52
N HIS A 507 8.13 -30.58 -3.39
CA HIS A 507 6.88 -31.23 -3.83
C HIS A 507 6.57 -32.61 -3.23
N TYR A 508 7.42 -33.19 -2.37
CA TYR A 508 7.17 -34.51 -1.76
C TYR A 508 7.37 -34.50 -0.23
N PRO A 509 6.32 -34.54 0.59
CA PRO A 509 6.45 -34.33 2.04
C PRO A 509 6.64 -35.63 2.84
N PHE A 510 7.42 -36.63 2.37
CA PHE A 510 7.37 -37.95 3.02
C PHE A 510 8.67 -38.70 3.35
N SER A 511 9.85 -38.39 2.80
CA SER A 511 10.99 -39.31 2.95
C SER A 511 12.13 -38.84 3.85
N ASP A 512 12.31 -37.54 4.11
CA ASP A 512 13.33 -37.06 5.06
C ASP A 512 12.68 -36.33 6.22
N LYS A 513 12.95 -36.82 7.43
CA LYS A 513 12.32 -36.35 8.66
C LYS A 513 13.43 -35.91 9.61
N LEU A 514 13.48 -34.61 9.93
CA LEU A 514 14.10 -34.19 11.18
C LEU A 514 13.12 -34.53 12.30
N LEU A 515 13.55 -35.45 13.17
CA LEU A 515 12.79 -35.82 14.35
C LEU A 515 13.30 -34.98 15.52
N PHE A 516 12.42 -34.19 16.12
CA PHE A 516 12.71 -33.44 17.34
C PHE A 516 12.26 -34.34 18.46
N VAL A 517 13.19 -34.81 19.26
CA VAL A 517 12.88 -35.55 20.47
C VAL A 517 13.19 -34.63 21.64
N VAL A 518 12.14 -34.20 22.34
CA VAL A 518 12.30 -33.54 23.64
C VAL A 518 12.35 -34.67 24.66
N LYS A 519 13.52 -34.86 25.29
CA LYS A 519 13.71 -35.84 26.35
C LYS A 519 13.57 -35.19 27.72
#